data_AF-A0A7S3SXD0-F1
#
_entry.id   AF-A0A7S3SXD0-F1
#
_cell.length_a   1.000
_cell.length_b   1.000
_cell.length_c   1.000
_cell.angle_alpha   90.00
_cell.angle_beta   90.00
_cell.angle_gamma   90.00
#
_symmetry.space_group_name_H-M   'P 1'
#
loop_
_entity.id
_entity.type
_entity.pdbx_description
1 polymer ?
#
loop_
_entity_poly.entity_id
_entity_poly.type
_entity_poly.pdbx_seq_one_letter_code
_entity_poly.pdbx_strand_id
1 'polypeptide(L)'
;VRPRLLALSRALRANAELRGQLLAAAPAEAERVARRLARQDPREWAGAELQAKRQRWAQEAMEEVKCPDGQLATCPACGGRAFVETGRAGSGRAARISKQYAHYTCQETNCGKVTHIQEG
;
A
#
# COMPACT_ATOMS: atom_id res chain seq x y z
N VAL A 1 17.88 15.28 -9.69
CA VAL A 1 17.51 16.72 -9.52
C VAL A 1 16.55 17.21 -10.61
N ARG A 2 16.85 17.03 -11.90
CA ARG A 2 16.00 17.48 -13.03
C ARG A 2 14.53 17.05 -13.00
N PRO A 3 14.16 15.79 -12.66
CA PRO A 3 12.76 15.37 -12.61
C PRO A 3 11.95 16.07 -11.52
N ARG A 4 12.55 16.34 -10.35
CA ARG A 4 11.90 17.06 -9.25
C ARG A 4 11.61 18.51 -9.62
N LEU A 5 12.54 19.20 -10.28
CA LEU A 5 12.33 20.57 -10.74
C LEU A 5 11.22 20.66 -11.80
N LEU A 6 11.14 19.68 -12.70
CA LEU A 6 10.06 19.58 -13.67
C LEU A 6 8.71 19.31 -12.98
N ALA A 7 8.67 18.44 -11.98
CA ALA A 7 7.46 18.18 -11.20
C ALA A 7 7.02 19.43 -10.41
N LEU A 8 7.96 20.15 -9.80
CA LEU A 8 7.68 21.38 -9.06
C LEU A 8 7.16 22.46 -9.99
N SER A 9 7.78 22.66 -11.15
CA SER A 9 7.30 23.66 -12.13
C SER A 9 5.90 23.35 -12.66
N ARG A 10 5.55 22.07 -12.83
CA ARG A 10 4.18 21.64 -13.16
C ARG A 10 3.22 21.91 -11.99
N ALA A 11 3.62 21.57 -10.77
CA ALA A 11 2.79 21.80 -9.58
C ALA A 11 2.51 23.29 -9.36
N LEU A 12 3.51 24.17 -9.53
CA LEU A 12 3.35 25.62 -9.42
C LEU A 12 2.43 26.23 -10.48
N ARG A 13 2.31 25.60 -11.65
CA ARG A 13 1.35 26.02 -12.69
C ARG A 13 -0.06 25.56 -12.37
N ALA A 14 -0.21 24.35 -11.82
CA ALA A 14 -1.51 23.73 -11.56
C ALA A 14 -2.13 24.13 -10.21
N ASN A 15 -1.30 24.48 -9.21
CA ASN A 15 -1.73 24.81 -7.86
C ASN A 15 -1.55 26.31 -7.59
N ALA A 16 -2.63 27.07 -7.75
CA ALA A 16 -2.63 28.51 -7.55
C ALA A 16 -2.35 28.92 -6.09
N GLU A 17 -2.76 28.10 -5.12
CA GLU A 17 -2.54 28.34 -3.70
C GLU A 17 -1.05 28.23 -3.35
N LEU A 18 -0.39 27.16 -3.81
CA LEU A 18 1.05 26.96 -3.63
C LEU A 18 1.85 28.12 -4.26
N ARG A 19 1.43 28.59 -5.43
CA ARG A 19 2.02 29.76 -6.09
C ARG A 19 1.78 31.04 -5.27
N GLY A 20 0.56 31.22 -4.74
CA GLY A 20 0.22 32.37 -3.89
C GLY A 20 1.07 32.43 -2.62
N GLN A 21 1.28 31.30 -1.96
CA GLN A 21 2.14 31.22 -0.77
C GLN A 21 3.60 31.63 -1.06
N LEU A 22 4.11 31.35 -2.26
CA LEU A 22 5.47 31.74 -2.66
C LEU A 22 5.58 33.21 -3.06
N LEU A 23 4.55 33.75 -3.72
CA LEU A 23 4.55 35.13 -4.21
C LEU A 23 4.19 36.16 -3.14
N ALA A 24 3.36 35.78 -2.16
CA ALA A 24 2.96 36.65 -1.05
C ALA A 24 4.00 36.72 0.09
N ALA A 25 4.96 35.79 0.10
CA ALA A 25 5.98 35.71 1.13
C ALA A 25 7.06 36.80 0.93
N ALA A 26 7.49 37.44 2.02
CA ALA A 26 8.67 38.29 2.01
C ALA A 26 9.91 37.45 1.60
N PRO A 27 11.00 38.05 1.05
CA PRO A 27 12.13 37.29 0.50
C PRO A 27 12.72 36.22 1.43
N ALA A 28 12.83 36.52 2.73
CA ALA A 28 13.31 35.56 3.74
C ALA A 28 12.33 34.39 3.99
N GLU A 29 11.04 34.66 3.86
CA GLU A 29 9.98 33.66 4.03
C GLU A 29 9.82 32.79 2.77
N ALA A 30 9.99 33.38 1.58
CA ALA A 30 10.06 32.65 0.32
C ALA A 30 11.20 31.62 0.32
N GLU A 31 12.37 31.98 0.89
CA GLU A 31 13.49 31.04 1.03
C GLU A 31 13.15 29.88 1.98
N ARG A 32 12.50 30.15 3.12
CA ARG A 32 12.04 29.09 4.03
C ARG A 32 11.04 28.15 3.36
N VAL A 33 10.08 28.71 2.62
CA VAL A 33 9.09 27.92 1.87
C VAL A 33 9.79 27.08 0.79
N ALA A 34 10.74 27.65 0.05
CA ALA A 34 11.50 26.91 -0.96
C ALA A 34 12.32 25.75 -0.35
N ARG A 35 12.98 25.97 0.79
CA ARG A 35 13.71 24.93 1.53
C ARG A 35 12.78 23.82 2.02
N ARG A 36 11.57 24.17 2.50
CA ARG A 36 10.53 23.20 2.88
C ARG A 36 10.08 22.39 1.67
N LEU A 37 9.74 23.04 0.55
CA LEU A 37 9.30 22.36 -0.67
C LEU A 37 10.37 21.42 -1.23
N ALA A 38 11.65 21.79 -1.13
CA ALA A 38 12.76 20.93 -1.58
C ALA A 38 12.82 19.59 -0.83
N ARG A 39 12.44 19.59 0.46
CA ARG A 39 12.43 18.39 1.33
C ARG A 39 11.09 17.65 1.30
N GLN A 40 10.01 18.32 0.91
CA GLN A 40 8.67 17.76 0.86
C GLN A 40 8.51 16.71 -0.25
N ASP A 41 7.60 15.74 -0.05
CA ASP A 41 7.22 14.79 -1.08
C ASP A 41 6.53 15.52 -2.26
N PRO A 42 6.94 15.30 -3.52
CA PRO A 42 6.27 15.87 -4.69
C PRO A 42 4.77 15.59 -4.79
N ARG A 43 4.28 14.51 -4.18
CA ARG A 43 2.85 14.17 -4.13
C ARG A 43 2.03 15.20 -3.36
N GLU A 44 2.65 15.86 -2.38
CA GLU A 44 2.03 16.87 -1.52
C GLU A 44 2.00 18.27 -2.16
N TRP A 45 2.65 18.48 -3.31
CA TRP A 45 2.55 19.76 -4.02
C TRP A 45 1.22 19.92 -4.78
N ALA A 46 0.45 18.84 -4.89
CA ALA A 46 -0.88 18.84 -5.49
C ALA A 46 -1.85 19.74 -4.69
N GLY A 47 -2.88 20.29 -5.35
CA GLY A 47 -3.95 20.99 -4.64
C GLY A 47 -4.76 20.06 -3.73
N ALA A 48 -5.42 20.63 -2.73
CA ALA A 48 -6.16 19.88 -1.70
C ALA A 48 -7.15 18.86 -2.28
N GLU A 49 -7.88 19.23 -3.35
CA GLU A 49 -8.84 18.34 -4.00
C GLU A 49 -8.18 17.08 -4.59
N LEU A 50 -7.04 17.24 -5.27
CA LEU A 50 -6.32 16.11 -5.88
C LEU A 50 -5.64 15.25 -4.81
N GLN A 51 -5.18 15.86 -3.71
CA GLN A 51 -4.68 15.10 -2.56
C GLN A 51 -5.78 14.25 -1.94
N ALA A 52 -6.97 14.83 -1.71
CA ALA A 52 -8.11 14.10 -1.16
C ALA A 52 -8.52 12.93 -2.07
N LYS A 53 -8.58 13.14 -3.39
CA LYS A 53 -8.84 12.08 -4.37
C LYS A 53 -7.81 10.95 -4.29
N ARG A 54 -6.52 11.29 -4.20
CA ARG A 54 -5.44 10.29 -4.07
C ARG A 54 -5.52 9.51 -2.77
N GLN A 55 -5.84 10.16 -1.65
CA GLN A 55 -6.03 9.50 -0.36
C GLN A 55 -7.20 8.52 -0.43
N ARG A 56 -8.32 8.94 -1.03
CA ARG A 56 -9.48 8.06 -1.24
C ARG A 56 -9.13 6.86 -2.11
N TRP A 57 -8.47 7.05 -3.25
CA TRP A 57 -8.04 5.94 -4.10
C TRP A 57 -7.04 5.00 -3.41
N ALA A 58 -6.17 5.53 -2.55
CA ALA A 58 -5.28 4.69 -1.76
C ALA A 58 -6.03 3.84 -0.74
N GLN A 59 -7.12 4.37 -0.15
CA GLN A 59 -8.01 3.61 0.74
C GLN A 59 -8.78 2.54 -0.04
N GLU A 60 -9.41 2.92 -1.16
CA GLU A 60 -10.16 2.01 -2.03
C GLU A 60 -9.26 0.86 -2.53
N ALA A 61 -8.04 1.16 -2.99
CA ALA A 61 -7.09 0.14 -3.42
C ALA A 61 -6.67 -0.82 -2.28
N MET A 62 -6.58 -0.34 -1.04
CA MET A 62 -6.28 -1.19 0.12
C MET A 62 -7.46 -2.07 0.51
N GLU A 63 -8.69 -1.63 0.25
CA GLU A 63 -9.91 -2.41 0.42
C GLU A 63 -10.02 -3.49 -0.67
N GLU A 64 -9.70 -3.17 -1.92
CA GLU A 64 -9.68 -4.13 -3.04
C GLU A 64 -8.63 -5.24 -2.84
N VAL A 65 -7.50 -4.95 -2.20
CA VAL A 65 -6.47 -5.95 -1.88
C VAL A 65 -6.92 -6.94 -0.78
N LYS A 66 -8.06 -6.71 -0.13
CA LYS A 66 -8.61 -7.59 0.90
C LYS A 66 -9.89 -8.28 0.46
N CYS A 67 -9.74 -9.31 -0.36
CA CYS A 67 -10.44 -10.57 -0.16
C CYS A 67 -9.67 -11.67 -0.90
N PRO A 68 -8.61 -12.25 -0.30
CA PRO A 68 -8.32 -13.64 -0.62
C PRO A 68 -9.56 -14.42 -0.19
N ASP A 69 -10.19 -15.14 -1.12
CA ASP A 69 -11.27 -16.10 -0.87
C ASP A 69 -10.75 -17.29 -0.03
N GLY A 70 -10.28 -17.00 1.19
CA GLY A 70 -9.70 -17.94 2.12
C GLY A 70 -10.54 -17.97 3.38
N GLN A 71 -10.82 -19.17 3.87
CA GLN A 71 -11.51 -19.34 5.14
C GLN A 71 -10.63 -18.77 6.27
N LEU A 72 -11.17 -17.86 7.08
CA LEU A 72 -10.49 -17.36 8.26
C LEU A 72 -10.40 -18.48 9.31
N ALA A 73 -9.19 -18.78 9.79
CA ALA A 73 -8.96 -19.69 10.90
C ALA A 73 -7.86 -19.18 11.84
N THR A 74 -7.53 -20.00 12.83
CA THR A 74 -6.50 -19.70 13.82
C THR A 74 -5.12 -20.10 13.32
N CYS A 75 -4.13 -19.21 13.47
CA CYS A 75 -2.74 -19.48 13.15
C CYS A 75 -2.19 -20.60 14.05
N PRO A 76 -1.68 -21.71 13.51
CA PRO A 76 -1.16 -22.82 14.31
C PRO A 76 0.10 -22.46 15.10
N ALA A 77 0.81 -21.39 14.71
CA ALA A 77 2.06 -20.98 15.36
C ALA A 77 1.87 -20.03 16.55
N CYS A 78 0.87 -19.14 16.50
CA CYS A 78 0.71 -18.08 17.51
C CYS A 78 -0.72 -17.93 18.05
N GLY A 79 -1.68 -18.72 17.58
CA GLY A 79 -3.08 -18.62 18.01
C GLY A 79 -3.83 -17.38 17.49
N GLY A 80 -3.18 -16.54 16.67
CA GLY A 80 -3.76 -15.33 16.09
C GLY A 80 -4.60 -15.59 14.84
N ARG A 81 -5.05 -14.53 14.15
CA ARG A 81 -5.84 -14.70 12.92
C ARG A 81 -4.96 -15.13 11.74
N ALA A 82 -5.45 -16.06 10.93
CA ALA A 82 -4.81 -16.49 9.69
C ALA A 82 -5.85 -16.73 8.59
N PHE A 83 -5.47 -16.48 7.34
CA PHE A 83 -6.21 -17.00 6.19
C PHE A 83 -5.77 -18.43 5.92
N VAL A 84 -6.73 -19.30 5.62
CA VAL A 84 -6.49 -20.69 5.25
C VAL A 84 -6.92 -20.91 3.81
N GLU A 85 -5.97 -21.38 3.01
CA GLU A 85 -6.22 -21.90 1.68
C GLU A 85 -6.10 -23.43 1.74
N THR A 86 -7.22 -24.13 1.52
CA THR A 86 -7.25 -25.59 1.47
C THR A 86 -7.34 -26.05 0.01
N GLY A 87 -6.66 -27.14 -0.31
CA GLY A 87 -6.71 -27.72 -1.65
C GLY A 87 -6.31 -29.18 -1.70
N ARG A 88 -6.44 -29.77 -2.89
CA ARG A 88 -6.02 -31.14 -3.17
C ARG A 88 -4.99 -31.11 -4.29
N ALA A 89 -3.78 -31.56 -4.00
CA ALA A 89 -2.73 -31.72 -5.00
C ALA A 89 -2.85 -33.11 -5.63
N GLY A 90 -3.15 -33.17 -6.93
CA GLY A 90 -3.20 -34.43 -7.69
C GLY A 90 -3.77 -34.28 -9.10
N SER A 91 -2.96 -33.82 -10.05
CA SER A 91 -3.28 -33.88 -11.48
C SER A 91 -2.49 -35.00 -12.15
N GLY A 92 -3.06 -36.21 -12.22
CA GLY A 92 -2.47 -37.31 -12.98
C GLY A 92 -3.10 -38.68 -12.68
N ARG A 93 -2.97 -39.62 -13.62
CA ARG A 93 -3.51 -41.01 -13.60
C ARG A 93 -3.15 -41.85 -12.35
N ALA A 94 -2.33 -41.35 -11.44
CA ALA A 94 -1.98 -41.95 -10.16
C ALA A 94 -2.90 -41.48 -9.02
N ALA A 95 -4.22 -41.66 -9.19
CA ALA A 95 -5.26 -41.34 -8.21
C ALA A 95 -5.24 -42.25 -6.95
N ARG A 96 -4.06 -42.60 -6.44
CA ARG A 96 -3.91 -43.42 -5.22
C ARG A 96 -3.54 -42.63 -3.97
N ILE A 97 -3.13 -41.36 -4.08
CA ILE A 97 -2.87 -40.50 -2.92
C ILE A 97 -3.22 -39.05 -3.27
N SER A 98 -4.48 -38.64 -3.06
CA SER A 98 -4.84 -37.22 -3.08
C SER A 98 -4.34 -36.59 -1.78
N LYS A 99 -3.18 -35.93 -1.80
CA LYS A 99 -2.69 -35.21 -0.63
C LYS A 99 -3.55 -33.95 -0.45
N GLN A 100 -4.23 -33.86 0.69
CA GLN A 100 -4.90 -32.63 1.09
C GLN A 100 -3.86 -31.69 1.66
N TYR A 101 -3.98 -30.40 1.38
CA TYR A 101 -3.09 -29.40 1.93
C TYR A 101 -3.89 -28.23 2.51
N ALA A 102 -3.33 -27.61 3.53
CA ALA A 102 -3.80 -26.37 4.12
C ALA A 102 -2.63 -25.39 4.28
N HIS A 103 -2.71 -24.25 3.59
CA HIS A 103 -1.78 -23.13 3.74
C HIS A 103 -2.38 -22.08 4.67
N TYR A 104 -1.73 -21.81 5.79
CA TYR A 104 -2.10 -20.79 6.75
C TYR A 104 -1.20 -19.57 6.58
N THR A 105 -1.78 -18.41 6.31
CA THR A 105 -1.06 -17.12 6.26
C THR A 105 -1.50 -16.25 7.43
N CYS A 106 -0.62 -16.08 8.42
CA CYS A 106 -0.93 -15.31 9.62
C CYS A 106 -1.02 -13.80 9.35
N GLN A 107 -2.04 -13.17 9.91
CA GLN A 107 -2.32 -11.73 9.78
C GLN A 107 -1.81 -10.91 10.98
N GLU A 108 -1.25 -11.53 12.01
CA GLU A 108 -0.71 -10.81 13.18
C GLU A 108 0.66 -10.20 12.86
N THR A 109 0.82 -8.91 13.18
CA THR A 109 2.02 -8.10 12.88
C THR A 109 3.32 -8.70 13.40
N ASN A 110 3.25 -9.41 14.53
CA ASN A 110 4.43 -10.01 15.18
C ASN A 110 4.71 -11.44 14.74
N CYS A 111 3.79 -12.09 14.03
CA CYS A 111 3.97 -13.47 13.57
C CYS A 111 4.28 -13.51 12.08
N GLY A 112 3.36 -13.06 11.23
CA GLY A 112 3.52 -13.05 9.76
C GLY A 112 3.88 -14.40 9.11
N LYS A 113 3.86 -15.51 9.86
CA LYS A 113 4.32 -16.82 9.37
C LYS A 113 3.34 -17.40 8.37
N VAL A 114 3.91 -18.04 7.34
CA VAL A 114 3.18 -18.89 6.42
C VAL A 114 3.46 -20.34 6.81
N THR A 115 2.42 -21.09 7.15
CA THR A 115 2.51 -22.50 7.57
C THR A 115 1.81 -23.38 6.54
N HIS A 116 2.44 -24.47 6.14
CA HIS A 116 1.85 -25.45 5.24
C HIS A 116 1.70 -26.78 5.95
N ILE A 117 0.46 -27.25 6.09
CA ILE A 117 0.13 -28.54 6.68
C ILE A 117 -0.27 -29.47 5.53
N GLN A 118 0.48 -30.56 5.34
CA GLN A 118 0.08 -31.65 4.46
C GLN A 118 -0.74 -32.64 5.29
N GLU A 119 -2.02 -32.80 4.98
CA GLU A 119 -2.87 -33.84 5.56
C GLU A 119 -2.82 -35.05 4.61
N GLY A 120 -2.19 -36.12 5.10
CA GLY A 120 -1.98 -37.38 4.38
C GLY A 120 -3.19 -38.30 4.46
#